data_AF-X1V9S2-F1
#
_entry.id   AF-X1V9S2-F1
#
_cell.length_a   1.000
_cell.length_b   1.000
_cell.length_c   1.000
_cell.angle_alpha   90.00
_cell.angle_beta   90.00
_cell.angle_gamma   90.00
#
_symmetry.space_group_name_H-M   'P 1'
#
loop_
_entity.id
_entity.type
_entity.pdbx_description
1 polymer ?
#
loop_
_entity_poly.entity_id
_entity_poly.type
_entity_poly.pdbx_seq_one_letter_code
_entity_poly.pdbx_strand_id
1 'polypeptide(L)'
;DPDKCIRCGRCVRICEEVQADSALTFKDRAAGVEVTTAFDIPLNDSTCELCGQCISTCPTGALYERRAKGRGQCKDLVRTRTTCPYCGVGCQIDLNVNQSANEIIRVTSEVGIIPNDGNLCVKGRFATEFVASDQRLTVPLIKRNGKFKEAGWPEAIELVAGKLSKIKAEHGPNSIGGLSSAKCTNEDNYVFQKFIRAVIGTNNVDHCARLCHASTVAGLARAFGSGAMTNSIDE
;
A
#
# COMPACT_ATOMS: atom_id res chain seq x y z
N ASP A 1 15.68 10.46 -19.78
CA ASP A 1 17.01 10.84 -20.27
C ASP A 1 17.28 10.02 -21.53
N PRO A 2 16.81 10.49 -22.70
CA PRO A 2 16.90 9.76 -23.96
C PRO A 2 18.33 9.45 -24.38
N ASP A 3 19.31 10.27 -23.97
CA ASP A 3 20.73 10.08 -24.30
C ASP A 3 21.30 8.78 -23.71
N LYS A 4 20.69 8.26 -22.65
CA LYS A 4 21.04 6.97 -22.04
C LYS A 4 20.29 5.79 -22.67
N CYS A 5 19.37 6.04 -23.61
CA CYS A 5 18.52 5.00 -24.17
C CYS A 5 19.27 4.16 -25.21
N ILE A 6 19.34 2.85 -24.96
CA ILE A 6 19.90 1.87 -25.91
C ILE A 6 18.84 1.29 -26.86
N ARG A 7 17.63 1.86 -26.87
CA ARG A 7 16.52 1.50 -27.78
C ARG A 7 16.16 0.01 -27.77
N CYS A 8 16.33 -0.66 -26.63
CA CYS A 8 16.13 -2.10 -26.49
C CYS A 8 14.65 -2.56 -26.53
N GLY A 9 13.68 -1.63 -26.48
CA GLY A 9 12.26 -1.93 -26.54
C GLY A 9 11.65 -2.53 -25.28
N ARG A 10 12.42 -2.75 -24.20
CA ARG A 10 11.90 -3.33 -22.95
C ARG A 10 10.75 -2.52 -22.35
N CYS A 11 10.86 -1.19 -22.35
CA CYS A 11 9.82 -0.30 -21.84
C CYS A 11 8.52 -0.34 -22.67
N VAL A 12 8.63 -0.47 -23.99
CA VAL A 12 7.49 -0.61 -24.91
C VAL A 12 6.83 -1.97 -24.67
N ARG A 13 7.59 -3.06 -24.74
CA ARG A 13 7.08 -4.42 -24.54
C ARG A 13 6.43 -4.62 -23.18
N ILE A 14 7.03 -4.17 -22.07
CA ILE A 14 6.40 -4.36 -20.75
C ILE A 14 5.09 -3.56 -20.62
N CYS A 15 4.97 -2.42 -21.31
CA CYS A 15 3.74 -1.62 -21.32
C CYS A 15 2.62 -2.31 -22.11
N GLU A 16 2.97 -3.02 -23.18
CA GLU A 16 2.03 -3.74 -24.04
C GLU A 16 1.72 -5.15 -23.50
N GLU A 17 2.74 -5.96 -23.24
CA GLU A 17 2.60 -7.40 -22.93
C GLU A 17 2.19 -7.65 -21.47
N VAL A 18 2.65 -6.83 -20.53
CA VAL A 18 2.41 -7.06 -19.09
C VAL A 18 1.34 -6.13 -18.54
N GLN A 19 1.45 -4.82 -18.81
CA GLN A 19 0.47 -3.85 -18.34
C GLN A 19 -0.78 -3.78 -19.23
N ALA A 20 -0.69 -4.23 -20.50
CA ALA A 20 -1.78 -4.18 -21.48
C ALA A 20 -2.34 -2.77 -21.75
N ASP A 21 -1.47 -1.75 -21.73
CA ASP A 21 -1.83 -0.34 -21.91
C ASP A 21 -1.30 0.23 -23.24
N SER A 22 -0.10 -0.20 -23.66
CA SER A 22 0.53 0.26 -24.93
C SER A 22 0.73 1.78 -25.04
N ALA A 23 0.93 2.46 -23.90
CA ALA A 23 1.16 3.91 -23.83
C ALA A 23 2.51 4.38 -24.42
N LEU A 24 3.47 3.47 -24.61
CA LEU A 24 4.80 3.76 -25.16
C LEU A 24 4.97 3.08 -26.52
N THR A 25 5.60 3.78 -27.46
CA THR A 25 5.90 3.28 -28.80
C THR A 25 7.26 3.79 -29.29
N PHE A 26 7.70 3.28 -30.44
CA PHE A 26 8.85 3.81 -31.16
C PHE A 26 8.42 4.82 -32.21
N LYS A 27 9.10 5.96 -32.24
CA LYS A 27 8.99 6.97 -33.28
C LYS A 27 10.22 6.93 -34.18
N ASP A 28 10.03 7.32 -35.44
CA ASP A 28 11.06 7.40 -36.48
C ASP A 28 11.76 6.07 -36.81
N ARG A 29 12.85 6.11 -37.57
CA ARG A 29 13.56 4.94 -38.10
C ARG A 29 15.08 5.09 -38.01
N ALA A 30 15.78 3.96 -38.01
CA ALA A 30 17.24 3.86 -37.97
C ALA A 30 17.87 4.71 -36.84
N ALA A 31 18.78 5.63 -37.17
CA ALA A 31 19.46 6.46 -36.19
C ALA A 31 18.51 7.41 -35.43
N GLY A 32 17.34 7.73 -35.99
CA GLY A 32 16.34 8.60 -35.37
C GLY A 32 15.38 7.91 -34.40
N VAL A 33 15.48 6.59 -34.17
CA VAL A 33 14.50 5.88 -33.34
C VAL A 33 14.49 6.41 -31.91
N GLU A 34 13.32 6.86 -31.44
CA GLU A 34 13.11 7.33 -30.07
C GLU A 34 11.92 6.63 -29.43
N VAL A 35 11.95 6.47 -28.12
CA VAL A 35 10.81 5.96 -27.35
C VAL A 35 9.97 7.15 -26.92
N THR A 36 8.69 7.14 -27.26
CA THR A 36 7.74 8.22 -27.00
C THR A 36 6.33 7.66 -26.78
N THR A 37 5.35 8.52 -26.52
CA THR A 37 3.92 8.18 -26.51
C THR A 37 3.33 8.34 -27.92
N ALA A 38 2.12 7.83 -28.15
CA ALA A 38 1.40 8.13 -29.38
C ALA A 38 1.25 9.66 -29.57
N PHE A 39 1.64 10.16 -30.73
CA PHE A 39 1.61 11.59 -31.09
C PHE A 39 2.46 12.52 -30.19
N ASP A 40 3.45 12.00 -29.47
CA ASP A 40 4.35 12.78 -28.59
C ASP A 40 3.63 13.59 -27.49
N ILE A 41 2.46 13.14 -27.05
CA ILE A 41 1.72 13.79 -25.96
C ILE A 41 2.33 13.46 -24.59
N PRO A 42 2.19 14.33 -23.57
CA PRO A 42 2.65 14.01 -22.22
C PRO A 42 2.05 12.70 -21.68
N LEU A 43 2.80 11.97 -20.85
CA LEU A 43 2.32 10.70 -20.27
C LEU A 43 1.01 10.84 -19.48
N ASN A 44 0.79 11.98 -18.84
CA ASN A 44 -0.43 12.24 -18.08
C ASN A 44 -1.65 12.46 -19.00
N ASP A 45 -1.41 12.79 -20.27
CA ASP A 45 -2.43 13.02 -21.28
C ASP A 45 -2.56 11.82 -22.24
N SER A 46 -1.71 10.79 -22.06
CA SER A 46 -1.77 9.53 -22.79
C SER A 46 -2.57 8.47 -22.04
N THR A 47 -2.58 7.24 -22.54
CA THR A 47 -3.25 6.11 -21.86
C THR A 47 -2.50 5.63 -20.60
N CYS A 48 -1.32 6.21 -20.30
CA CYS A 48 -0.44 5.73 -19.24
C CYS A 48 -1.08 5.76 -17.84
N GLU A 49 -1.22 4.58 -17.22
CA GLU A 49 -1.71 4.43 -15.84
C GLU A 49 -0.64 4.67 -14.74
N LEU A 50 0.53 5.17 -15.11
CA LEU A 50 1.63 5.51 -14.21
C LEU A 50 2.08 4.36 -13.29
N CYS A 51 1.98 3.11 -13.76
CA CYS A 51 2.39 1.92 -13.01
C CYS A 51 3.91 1.82 -12.77
N GLY A 52 4.72 2.50 -13.60
CA GLY A 52 6.18 2.54 -13.47
C GLY A 52 6.90 1.25 -13.88
N GLN A 53 6.26 0.36 -14.63
CA GLN A 53 6.89 -0.87 -15.14
C GLN A 53 8.00 -0.58 -16.17
N CYS A 54 7.82 0.46 -16.97
CA CYS A 54 8.85 0.93 -17.88
C CYS A 54 10.12 1.39 -17.14
N ILE A 55 9.98 1.91 -15.91
CA ILE A 55 11.10 2.29 -15.04
C ILE A 55 11.77 1.05 -14.42
N SER A 56 11.00 0.03 -14.02
CA SER A 56 11.55 -1.18 -13.39
C SER A 56 12.42 -2.00 -14.35
N THR A 57 12.07 -2.04 -15.64
CA THR A 57 12.78 -2.85 -16.65
C THR A 57 13.93 -2.11 -17.36
N CYS A 58 13.99 -0.78 -17.25
CA CYS A 58 14.96 0.03 -17.99
C CYS A 58 16.40 -0.21 -17.49
N PRO A 59 17.29 -0.81 -18.32
CA PRO A 59 18.61 -1.23 -17.85
C PRO A 59 19.62 -0.10 -17.71
N THR A 60 19.42 1.02 -18.41
CA THR A 60 20.39 2.13 -18.49
C THR A 60 20.04 3.34 -17.63
N GLY A 61 18.88 3.31 -16.95
CA GLY A 61 18.34 4.48 -16.25
C GLY A 61 17.89 5.62 -17.17
N ALA A 62 17.68 5.35 -18.48
CA ALA A 62 17.02 6.31 -19.38
C ALA A 62 15.62 6.69 -18.86
N LEU A 63 14.88 5.71 -18.36
CA LEU A 63 13.73 5.87 -17.48
C LEU A 63 14.18 5.55 -16.05
N TYR A 64 13.98 6.49 -15.14
CA TYR A 64 14.36 6.33 -13.74
C TYR A 64 13.38 7.08 -12.84
N GLU A 65 13.21 6.60 -11.62
CA GLU A 65 12.33 7.25 -10.66
C GLU A 65 12.89 8.61 -10.25
N ARG A 66 12.10 9.67 -10.49
CA ARG A 66 12.49 11.05 -10.19
C ARG A 66 12.91 11.23 -8.73
N ARG A 67 12.19 10.58 -7.81
CA ARG A 67 12.41 10.70 -6.36
C ARG A 67 13.69 10.07 -5.87
N ALA A 68 14.11 8.97 -6.49
CA ALA A 68 15.32 8.26 -6.11
C ALA A 68 16.59 8.97 -6.63
N LYS A 69 16.45 9.89 -7.59
CA LYS A 69 17.60 10.56 -8.23
C LYS A 69 18.36 11.41 -7.20
N GLY A 70 19.63 11.06 -6.98
CA GLY A 70 20.52 11.81 -6.09
C GLY A 70 20.36 11.54 -4.60
N ARG A 71 19.50 10.60 -4.18
CA ARG A 71 19.23 10.30 -2.75
C ARG A 71 19.94 9.05 -2.21
N GLY A 72 20.98 8.59 -2.90
CA GLY A 72 21.82 7.45 -2.50
C GLY A 72 22.21 6.57 -3.69
N GLN A 73 23.34 5.85 -3.59
CA GLN A 73 23.70 4.81 -4.55
C GLN A 73 23.04 3.48 -4.13
N CYS A 74 22.80 2.57 -5.07
CA CYS A 74 22.20 1.27 -4.76
C CYS A 74 22.94 0.49 -3.65
N LYS A 75 24.26 0.66 -3.55
CA LYS A 75 25.11 0.02 -2.52
C LYS A 75 24.85 0.56 -1.09
N ASP A 76 24.33 1.77 -0.98
CA ASP A 76 24.09 2.46 0.29
C ASP A 76 22.67 2.18 0.82
N LEU A 77 21.82 1.51 0.02
CA LEU A 77 20.43 1.24 0.35
C LEU A 77 20.27 -0.18 0.89
N VAL A 78 19.56 -0.30 2.00
CA VAL A 78 19.15 -1.60 2.54
C VAL A 78 17.80 -1.95 1.93
N ARG A 79 17.72 -3.14 1.32
CA ARG A 79 16.47 -3.70 0.81
C ARG A 79 15.76 -4.46 1.91
N THR A 80 14.54 -4.05 2.22
CA THR A 80 13.68 -4.74 3.19
C THR A 80 12.38 -5.16 2.53
N ARG A 81 12.16 -6.48 2.46
CA ARG A 81 10.93 -7.06 1.92
C ARG A 81 9.75 -6.82 2.85
N THR A 82 8.62 -6.43 2.29
CA THR A 82 7.35 -6.29 2.98
C THR A 82 6.18 -6.47 2.01
N THR A 83 4.95 -6.35 2.50
CA THR A 83 3.73 -6.48 1.70
C THR A 83 3.07 -5.12 1.50
N CYS A 84 2.56 -4.89 0.29
CA CYS A 84 1.85 -3.66 -0.05
C CYS A 84 0.56 -3.50 0.79
N PRO A 85 0.36 -2.39 1.53
CA PRO A 85 -0.80 -2.21 2.42
C PRO A 85 -2.07 -1.68 1.72
N TYR A 86 -2.10 -1.65 0.38
CA TYR A 86 -3.13 -0.94 -0.38
C TYR A 86 -4.37 -1.76 -0.75
N CYS A 87 -4.23 -2.79 -1.56
CA CYS A 87 -5.35 -3.66 -1.95
C CYS A 87 -5.19 -5.05 -1.34
N GLY A 88 -6.21 -5.89 -1.49
CA GLY A 88 -6.19 -7.27 -0.99
C GLY A 88 -5.31 -8.23 -1.78
N VAL A 89 -4.64 -7.79 -2.85
CA VAL A 89 -3.72 -8.64 -3.64
C VAL A 89 -2.50 -9.03 -2.82
N GLY A 90 -1.96 -8.11 -1.99
CA GLY A 90 -0.79 -8.43 -1.18
C GLY A 90 0.52 -8.53 -1.96
N CYS A 91 0.71 -7.66 -2.96
CA CYS A 91 1.97 -7.59 -3.73
C CYS A 91 3.18 -7.50 -2.80
N GLN A 92 4.20 -8.33 -3.05
CA GLN A 92 5.46 -8.30 -2.34
C GLN A 92 6.34 -7.19 -2.88
N ILE A 93 6.79 -6.32 -1.98
CA ILE A 93 7.59 -5.14 -2.30
C ILE A 93 8.88 -5.13 -1.49
N ASP A 94 9.93 -4.59 -2.07
CA ASP A 94 11.19 -4.32 -1.40
C ASP A 94 11.33 -2.80 -1.24
N LEU A 95 11.32 -2.35 0.01
CA LEU A 95 11.63 -0.97 0.36
C LEU A 95 13.14 -0.80 0.26
N ASN A 96 13.60 0.16 -0.54
CA ASN A 96 15.00 0.54 -0.61
C ASN A 96 15.20 1.71 0.34
N VAL A 97 15.71 1.43 1.53
CA VAL A 97 15.81 2.38 2.65
C VAL A 97 17.22 2.90 2.77
N ASN A 98 17.36 4.22 2.86
CA ASN A 98 18.59 4.84 3.31
C ASN A 98 18.55 4.91 4.84
N GLN A 99 19.33 4.05 5.51
CA GLN A 99 19.28 3.95 6.97
C GLN A 99 19.83 5.19 7.69
N SER A 100 20.82 5.88 7.12
CA SER A 100 21.40 7.07 7.76
C SER A 100 20.44 8.27 7.70
N ALA A 101 19.67 8.38 6.61
CA ALA A 101 18.62 9.39 6.48
C ALA A 101 17.28 8.96 7.11
N ASN A 102 17.11 7.67 7.41
CA ASN A 102 15.83 7.06 7.81
C ASN A 102 14.69 7.34 6.80
N GLU A 103 15.01 7.26 5.51
CA GLU A 103 14.08 7.57 4.41
C GLU A 103 13.89 6.36 3.48
N ILE A 104 12.64 6.17 3.02
CA ILE A 104 12.33 5.24 1.93
C ILE A 104 12.66 5.97 0.61
N ILE A 105 13.68 5.50 -0.10
CA ILE A 105 14.15 6.14 -1.33
C ILE A 105 13.32 5.74 -2.55
N ARG A 106 12.99 4.44 -2.64
CA ARG A 106 12.15 3.87 -3.69
C ARG A 106 11.61 2.49 -3.31
N VAL A 107 10.60 2.04 -4.06
CA VAL A 107 10.05 0.69 -3.97
C VAL A 107 10.40 -0.11 -5.21
N THR A 108 10.98 -1.29 -5.01
CA THR A 108 11.22 -2.28 -6.06
C THR A 108 10.43 -3.56 -5.75
N SER A 109 10.37 -4.49 -6.69
CA SER A 109 9.82 -5.82 -6.45
C SER A 109 10.62 -6.82 -7.26
N GLU A 110 10.83 -8.00 -6.69
CA GLU A 110 11.60 -9.08 -7.32
C GLU A 110 10.69 -9.96 -8.18
N VAL A 111 11.16 -10.30 -9.37
CA VAL A 111 10.49 -11.24 -10.28
C VAL A 111 10.58 -12.65 -9.71
N GLY A 112 9.54 -13.45 -9.89
CA GLY A 112 9.38 -14.80 -9.35
C GLY A 112 8.70 -14.86 -7.98
N ILE A 113 8.24 -13.72 -7.45
CA ILE A 113 7.60 -13.64 -6.13
C ILE A 113 6.09 -13.45 -6.29
N ILE A 114 5.34 -14.42 -5.76
CA ILE A 114 3.88 -14.37 -5.71
C ILE A 114 3.40 -13.27 -4.76
N PRO A 115 2.28 -12.60 -5.04
CA PRO A 115 1.33 -12.85 -6.12
C PRO A 115 1.51 -11.92 -7.34
N ASN A 116 2.61 -11.17 -7.41
CA ASN A 116 2.72 -10.07 -8.36
C ASN A 116 3.88 -10.20 -9.35
N ASP A 117 4.75 -11.19 -9.20
CA ASP A 117 5.85 -11.49 -10.13
C ASP A 117 6.70 -10.26 -10.50
N GLY A 118 7.04 -9.43 -9.49
CA GLY A 118 7.80 -8.19 -9.69
C GLY A 118 6.98 -6.98 -10.18
N ASN A 119 5.70 -7.19 -10.52
CA ASN A 119 4.81 -6.15 -11.04
C ASN A 119 4.16 -5.32 -9.93
N LEU A 120 4.07 -4.00 -10.11
CA LEU A 120 3.44 -3.10 -9.15
C LEU A 120 2.61 -2.04 -9.86
N CYS A 121 1.51 -1.65 -9.23
CA CYS A 121 0.73 -0.47 -9.61
C CYS A 121 1.32 0.82 -8.99
N VAL A 122 0.81 1.97 -9.43
CA VAL A 122 1.20 3.31 -8.95
C VAL A 122 1.20 3.42 -7.42
N LYS A 123 0.21 2.82 -6.73
CA LYS A 123 0.07 2.89 -5.28
C LYS A 123 1.21 2.15 -4.57
N GLY A 124 1.45 0.90 -4.96
CA GLY A 124 2.51 0.08 -4.35
C GLY A 124 3.91 0.59 -4.67
N ARG A 125 4.10 1.19 -5.85
CA ARG A 125 5.41 1.66 -6.30
C ARG A 125 5.80 3.03 -5.77
N PHE A 126 4.86 3.98 -5.71
CA PHE A 126 5.19 5.39 -5.48
C PHE A 126 4.54 6.01 -4.24
N ALA A 127 3.40 5.48 -3.78
CA ALA A 127 2.63 6.10 -2.71
C ALA A 127 3.13 5.65 -1.33
N THR A 128 4.36 6.01 -0.94
CA THR A 128 4.94 5.73 0.39
C THR A 128 5.10 6.95 1.28
N GLU A 129 4.85 8.15 0.74
CA GLU A 129 5.15 9.43 1.39
C GLU A 129 4.37 9.69 2.67
N PHE A 130 3.17 9.12 2.79
CA PHE A 130 2.32 9.31 3.96
C PHE A 130 3.02 8.89 5.26
N VAL A 131 4.03 8.02 5.17
CA VAL A 131 4.87 7.60 6.31
C VAL A 131 5.66 8.77 6.90
N ALA A 132 6.14 9.68 6.05
CA ALA A 132 6.95 10.85 6.40
C ALA A 132 6.17 12.18 6.28
N SER A 133 4.84 12.12 6.15
CA SER A 133 4.01 13.32 6.08
C SER A 133 4.01 14.07 7.41
N ASP A 134 4.12 15.39 7.36
CA ASP A 134 3.97 16.28 8.52
C ASP A 134 2.58 16.20 9.18
N GLN A 135 1.59 15.65 8.46
CA GLN A 135 0.24 15.42 8.99
C GLN A 135 0.12 14.14 9.82
N ARG A 136 1.17 13.31 9.87
CA ARG A 136 1.16 12.07 10.63
C ARG A 136 1.14 12.36 12.13
N LEU A 137 0.16 11.78 12.83
CA LEU A 137 0.11 11.84 14.29
C LEU A 137 1.23 10.99 14.90
N THR A 138 2.10 11.62 15.67
CA THR A 138 3.24 10.99 16.36
C THR A 138 3.06 10.92 17.88
N VAL A 139 2.10 11.68 18.42
CA VAL A 139 1.76 11.72 19.84
C VAL A 139 0.25 11.60 20.06
N PRO A 140 -0.20 11.02 21.19
CA PRO A 140 -1.61 11.02 21.56
C PRO A 140 -2.18 12.43 21.70
N LEU A 141 -3.44 12.61 21.27
CA LEU A 141 -4.16 13.87 21.37
C LEU A 141 -5.44 13.69 22.18
N ILE A 142 -5.65 14.54 23.19
CA ILE A 142 -6.87 14.56 24.02
C ILE A 142 -7.64 15.86 23.76
N LYS A 143 -8.95 15.75 23.55
CA LYS A 143 -9.81 16.91 23.34
C LYS A 143 -10.14 17.58 24.68
N ARG A 144 -9.64 18.80 24.89
CA ARG A 144 -9.91 19.65 26.06
C ARG A 144 -10.52 20.97 25.61
N ASN A 145 -11.68 21.34 26.15
CA ASN A 145 -12.42 22.56 25.78
C ASN A 145 -12.62 22.71 24.27
N GLY A 146 -13.02 21.61 23.61
CA GLY A 146 -13.28 21.60 22.17
C GLY A 146 -12.06 21.49 21.25
N LYS A 147 -10.82 21.61 21.77
CA LYS A 147 -9.59 21.55 20.97
C LYS A 147 -8.73 20.34 21.34
N PHE A 148 -8.07 19.73 20.35
CA PHE A 148 -7.08 18.68 20.59
C PHE A 148 -5.80 19.28 21.17
N LYS A 149 -5.27 18.65 22.21
CA LYS A 149 -3.99 18.97 22.83
C LYS A 149 -3.17 17.70 22.98
N GLU A 150 -1.86 17.82 22.82
CA GLU A 150 -0.93 16.71 23.02
C GLU A 150 -0.99 16.17 24.46
N ALA A 151 -0.82 14.87 24.60
CA ALA A 151 -0.85 14.17 25.87
C ALA A 151 0.17 13.02 25.91
N GLY A 152 0.59 12.63 27.11
CA GLY A 152 1.41 11.45 27.31
C GLY A 152 0.60 10.15 27.16
N TRP A 153 1.29 9.06 26.81
CA TRP A 153 0.67 7.73 26.72
C TRP A 153 -0.04 7.28 28.01
N PRO A 154 0.55 7.41 29.23
CA PRO A 154 -0.12 7.01 30.46
C PRO A 154 -1.44 7.77 30.69
N GLU A 155 -1.43 9.09 30.48
CA GLU A 155 -2.61 9.93 30.62
C GLU A 155 -3.72 9.54 29.64
N ALA A 156 -3.37 9.35 28.37
CA ALA A 156 -4.33 8.98 27.34
C ALA A 156 -4.97 7.61 27.61
N ILE A 157 -4.17 6.62 28.02
CA ILE A 157 -4.64 5.28 28.33
C ILE A 157 -5.54 5.30 29.58
N GLU A 158 -5.12 5.98 30.65
CA GLU A 158 -5.90 6.07 31.90
C GLU A 158 -7.25 6.76 31.67
N LEU A 159 -7.27 7.83 30.87
CA LEU A 159 -8.50 8.52 30.50
C LEU A 159 -9.48 7.61 29.74
N VAL A 160 -8.98 6.87 28.74
CA VAL A 160 -9.81 5.96 27.92
C VAL A 160 -10.31 4.79 28.78
N ALA A 161 -9.43 4.16 29.56
CA ALA A 161 -9.78 3.05 30.43
C ALA A 161 -10.81 3.45 31.50
N GLY A 162 -10.63 4.61 32.14
CA GLY A 162 -11.58 5.14 33.13
C GLY A 162 -12.95 5.42 32.52
N LYS A 163 -12.99 6.03 31.34
CA LYS A 163 -14.27 6.31 30.63
C LYS A 163 -14.97 5.02 30.20
N LEU A 164 -14.27 4.08 29.59
CA LEU A 164 -14.85 2.79 29.16
C LEU A 164 -15.35 1.99 30.37
N SER A 165 -14.60 1.97 31.47
CA SER A 165 -15.01 1.28 32.71
C SER A 165 -16.28 1.89 33.30
N LYS A 166 -16.36 3.23 33.34
CA LYS A 166 -17.54 3.94 33.80
C LYS A 166 -18.78 3.63 32.94
N ILE A 167 -18.64 3.73 31.61
CA ILE A 167 -19.73 3.43 30.67
C ILE A 167 -20.19 1.97 30.83
N LYS A 168 -19.26 1.02 30.94
CA LYS A 168 -19.56 -0.39 31.18
C LYS A 168 -20.32 -0.61 32.49
N ALA A 169 -19.97 0.09 33.56
CA ALA A 169 -20.65 -0.01 34.86
C ALA A 169 -22.06 0.60 34.83
N GLU A 170 -22.24 1.74 34.18
CA GLU A 170 -23.52 2.47 34.15
C GLU A 170 -24.53 1.91 33.13
N HIS A 171 -24.06 1.44 31.97
CA HIS A 171 -24.90 1.05 30.83
C HIS A 171 -24.69 -0.40 30.37
N GLY A 172 -23.82 -1.16 31.05
CA GLY A 172 -23.47 -2.52 30.68
C GLY A 172 -22.51 -2.61 29.49
N PRO A 173 -21.93 -3.80 29.24
CA PRO A 173 -20.89 -3.98 28.22
C PRO A 173 -21.39 -3.82 26.78
N ASN A 174 -22.67 -4.11 26.52
CA ASN A 174 -23.28 -3.99 25.18
C ASN A 174 -23.53 -2.55 24.74
N SER A 175 -23.28 -1.55 25.59
CA SER A 175 -23.29 -0.13 25.22
C SER A 175 -22.00 0.30 24.49
N ILE A 176 -20.98 -0.56 24.47
CA ILE A 176 -19.67 -0.30 23.84
C ILE A 176 -19.59 -1.12 22.56
N GLY A 177 -18.98 -0.53 21.52
CA GLY A 177 -18.68 -1.21 20.27
C GLY A 177 -17.26 -0.91 19.79
N GLY A 178 -16.67 -1.85 19.05
CA GLY A 178 -15.35 -1.70 18.45
C GLY A 178 -15.39 -1.89 16.95
N LEU A 179 -14.69 -1.03 16.20
CA LEU A 179 -14.51 -1.15 14.75
C LEU A 179 -13.04 -1.45 14.46
N SER A 180 -12.77 -2.62 13.90
CA SER A 180 -11.42 -3.03 13.49
C SER A 180 -11.13 -2.65 12.03
N SER A 181 -9.88 -2.80 11.60
CA SER A 181 -9.41 -2.30 10.31
C SER A 181 -8.72 -3.36 9.47
N ALA A 182 -9.08 -3.46 8.18
CA ALA A 182 -8.37 -4.30 7.20
C ALA A 182 -6.98 -3.77 6.84
N LYS A 183 -6.62 -2.57 7.33
CA LYS A 183 -5.29 -1.99 7.16
C LYS A 183 -4.33 -2.36 8.27
N CYS A 184 -4.83 -2.91 9.36
CA CYS A 184 -4.02 -3.46 10.45
C CYS A 184 -3.69 -4.93 10.18
N THR A 185 -2.72 -5.46 10.92
CA THR A 185 -2.35 -6.86 10.83
C THR A 185 -3.43 -7.77 11.44
N ASN A 186 -3.34 -9.06 11.18
CA ASN A 186 -4.26 -10.03 11.77
C ASN A 186 -4.05 -10.15 13.29
N GLU A 187 -2.82 -9.97 13.74
CA GLU A 187 -2.41 -9.93 15.14
C GLU A 187 -3.06 -8.75 15.88
N ASP A 188 -3.00 -7.54 15.31
CA ASP A 188 -3.64 -6.36 15.87
C ASP A 188 -5.17 -6.56 15.95
N ASN A 189 -5.78 -7.08 14.89
CA ASN A 189 -7.20 -7.38 14.85
C ASN A 189 -7.60 -8.47 15.85
N TYR A 190 -6.73 -9.47 16.07
CA TYR A 190 -6.94 -10.51 17.08
C TYR A 190 -6.89 -9.94 18.50
N VAL A 191 -5.90 -9.08 18.80
CA VAL A 191 -5.80 -8.40 20.11
C VAL A 191 -7.01 -7.49 20.32
N PHE A 192 -7.41 -6.74 19.28
CA PHE A 192 -8.57 -5.84 19.34
C PHE A 192 -9.88 -6.59 19.62
N GLN A 193 -10.18 -7.66 18.87
CA GLN A 193 -11.39 -8.44 19.13
C GLN A 193 -11.35 -9.11 20.51
N LYS A 194 -10.16 -9.52 20.99
CA LYS A 194 -9.98 -10.10 22.32
C LYS A 194 -10.24 -9.07 23.41
N PHE A 195 -9.78 -7.83 23.23
CA PHE A 195 -10.10 -6.73 24.13
C PHE A 195 -11.61 -6.49 24.22
N ILE A 196 -12.32 -6.39 23.09
CA ILE A 196 -13.77 -6.18 23.08
C ILE A 196 -14.53 -7.37 23.71
N ARG A 197 -14.16 -8.62 23.37
CA ARG A 197 -14.87 -9.80 23.87
C ARG A 197 -14.55 -10.16 25.30
N ALA A 198 -13.27 -10.18 25.68
CA ALA A 198 -12.83 -10.65 26.98
C ALA A 198 -12.76 -9.55 28.05
N VAL A 199 -12.30 -8.34 27.68
CA VAL A 199 -12.13 -7.24 28.65
C VAL A 199 -13.42 -6.42 28.76
N ILE A 200 -13.96 -5.98 27.63
CA ILE A 200 -15.23 -5.24 27.64
C ILE A 200 -16.39 -6.19 27.96
N GLY A 201 -16.43 -7.38 27.35
CA GLY A 201 -17.47 -8.38 27.64
C GLY A 201 -18.66 -8.32 26.68
N THR A 202 -18.42 -7.93 25.42
CA THR A 202 -19.46 -7.84 24.38
C THR A 202 -18.98 -8.44 23.06
N ASN A 203 -19.93 -8.83 22.21
CA ASN A 203 -19.67 -9.25 20.83
C ASN A 203 -19.88 -8.13 19.81
N ASN A 204 -20.09 -6.89 20.27
CA ASN A 204 -20.22 -5.70 19.44
C ASN A 204 -18.85 -5.29 18.84
N VAL A 205 -18.34 -6.12 17.95
CA VAL A 205 -17.13 -5.84 17.16
C VAL A 205 -17.48 -6.03 15.69
N ASP A 206 -17.11 -5.05 14.87
CA ASP A 206 -17.33 -5.11 13.42
C ASP A 206 -16.09 -4.67 12.64
N HIS A 207 -16.13 -4.88 11.33
CA HIS A 207 -14.99 -4.71 10.44
C HIS A 207 -15.47 -4.17 9.08
N CYS A 208 -14.59 -3.48 8.34
CA CYS A 208 -14.92 -2.92 7.02
C CYS A 208 -15.45 -3.95 6.00
N ALA A 209 -15.13 -5.25 6.17
CA ALA A 209 -15.67 -6.34 5.35
C ALA A 209 -17.20 -6.43 5.38
N ARG A 210 -17.86 -5.88 6.42
CA ARG A 210 -19.33 -5.78 6.49
C ARG A 210 -19.92 -5.10 5.26
N LEU A 211 -19.23 -4.08 4.74
CA LEU A 211 -19.69 -3.27 3.61
C LEU A 211 -19.28 -3.88 2.26
N CYS A 212 -18.10 -4.49 2.17
CA CYS A 212 -17.52 -4.87 0.88
C CYS A 212 -17.82 -6.32 0.46
N HIS A 213 -17.79 -7.29 1.38
CA HIS A 213 -17.82 -8.72 1.02
C HIS A 213 -18.69 -9.59 1.93
N ALA A 214 -19.54 -8.98 2.78
CA ALA A 214 -20.39 -9.74 3.70
C ALA A 214 -21.35 -10.70 2.98
N SER A 215 -21.93 -10.27 1.85
CA SER A 215 -22.80 -11.11 1.03
C SER A 215 -22.05 -12.29 0.40
N THR A 216 -20.82 -12.06 -0.08
CA THR A 216 -19.93 -13.11 -0.61
C THR A 216 -19.64 -14.17 0.45
N VAL A 217 -19.24 -13.75 1.65
CA VAL A 217 -18.94 -14.67 2.76
C VAL A 217 -20.17 -15.51 3.10
N ALA A 218 -21.34 -14.88 3.22
CA ALA A 218 -22.58 -15.58 3.55
C ALA A 218 -23.04 -16.55 2.44
N GLY A 219 -22.93 -16.14 1.18
CA GLY A 219 -23.33 -16.94 0.03
C GLY A 219 -22.44 -18.17 -0.17
N LEU A 220 -21.12 -17.97 -0.21
CA LEU A 220 -20.17 -19.07 -0.43
C LEU A 220 -20.11 -20.03 0.76
N ALA A 221 -20.23 -19.53 2.00
CA ALA A 221 -20.30 -20.41 3.16
C ALA A 221 -21.53 -21.34 3.12
N ARG A 222 -22.67 -20.87 2.60
CA ARG A 222 -23.88 -21.69 2.44
C ARG A 222 -23.78 -22.69 1.28
N ALA A 223 -23.17 -22.29 0.17
CA ALA A 223 -23.09 -23.12 -1.03
C ALA A 223 -21.94 -24.14 -0.99
N PHE A 224 -20.76 -23.71 -0.53
CA PHE A 224 -19.50 -24.47 -0.61
C PHE A 224 -18.85 -24.75 0.75
N GLY A 225 -19.41 -24.23 1.85
CA GLY A 225 -18.87 -24.42 3.20
C GLY A 225 -17.74 -23.47 3.59
N SER A 226 -17.25 -22.64 2.68
CA SER A 226 -16.19 -21.65 2.94
C SER A 226 -16.54 -20.28 2.35
N GLY A 227 -16.41 -19.23 3.15
CA GLY A 227 -16.65 -17.83 2.74
C GLY A 227 -15.42 -17.13 2.16
N ALA A 228 -14.58 -17.85 1.42
CA ALA A 228 -13.29 -17.37 0.93
C ALA A 228 -13.13 -17.53 -0.59
N MET A 229 -12.07 -16.96 -1.14
CA MET A 229 -11.68 -17.15 -2.55
C MET A 229 -11.35 -18.62 -2.81
N THR A 230 -11.71 -19.12 -4.01
CA THR A 230 -11.60 -20.55 -4.35
C THR A 230 -10.24 -20.92 -4.96
N ASN A 231 -9.59 -19.98 -5.63
CA ASN A 231 -8.38 -20.18 -6.44
C ASN A 231 -7.31 -19.14 -6.11
N SER A 232 -6.07 -19.40 -6.49
CA SER A 232 -4.98 -18.41 -6.40
C SER A 232 -5.01 -17.43 -7.58
N ILE A 233 -4.14 -16.40 -7.54
CA ILE A 233 -3.98 -15.46 -8.68
C ILE A 233 -3.15 -16.09 -9.80
N ASP A 234 -2.30 -17.06 -9.49
CA ASP A 234 -1.38 -17.69 -10.45
C ASP A 234 -1.98 -18.91 -11.16
N GLU A 235 -3.21 -19.31 -10.81
CA GLU A 235 -4.00 -20.37 -11.48
C GLU A 235 -4.73 -19.84 -12.70
#